data_AF-A0A9N7VW98-F1
#
_entry.id   AF-A0A9N7VW98-F1
#
_cell.length_a   1.000
_cell.length_b   1.000
_cell.length_c   1.000
_cell.angle_alpha   90.00
_cell.angle_beta   90.00
_cell.angle_gamma   90.00
#
_symmetry.space_group_name_H-M   'P 1'
#
loop_
_entity.id
_entity.type
_entity.pdbx_description
1 polymer ?
#
loop_
_entity_poly.entity_id
_entity_poly.type
_entity_poly.pdbx_seq_one_letter_code
_entity_poly.pdbx_strand_id
1 'polypeptide(L)'
;MVADRTDVQIRVIRPPNYAGPLLLGLLLAVIGGMAYLRRHNLEFLFSKNVWAFSALCFVLIMTSGQMWNHIRGPPYAHKNPSTGQVSYIHGSSQAQFVAETHIVLLFNAAVTMGIVLLCEAATSDIDIGKRKIMCVAGIGLVMLFFSWLLSIFRAKYHGYPYSFLMS
;
A
#
# COMPACT_ATOMS: atom_id res chain seq x y z
N MET A 1 -39.07 -29.14 0.02
CA MET A 1 -39.13 -28.47 1.34
C MET A 1 -40.04 -29.31 2.23
N VAL A 2 -39.57 -29.72 3.41
CA VAL A 2 -40.35 -30.48 4.40
C VAL A 2 -41.31 -29.53 5.12
N ALA A 3 -42.25 -28.95 4.36
CA ALA A 3 -43.25 -28.00 4.83
C ALA A 3 -44.65 -28.35 4.31
N ASP A 4 -44.76 -29.08 3.20
CA ASP A 4 -46.04 -29.43 2.56
C ASP A 4 -46.73 -30.69 3.11
N ARG A 5 -46.24 -31.30 4.20
CA ARG A 5 -46.77 -32.58 4.72
C ARG A 5 -47.13 -32.61 6.20
N THR A 6 -46.93 -31.51 6.93
CA THR A 6 -47.32 -31.40 8.35
C THR A 6 -47.74 -29.97 8.62
N ASP A 7 -49.00 -29.78 9.03
CA ASP A 7 -49.67 -28.50 9.32
C ASP A 7 -49.16 -27.84 10.61
N VAL A 8 -47.85 -27.88 10.84
CA VAL A 8 -47.18 -27.27 11.98
C VAL A 8 -46.37 -26.10 11.45
N GLN A 9 -46.92 -24.89 11.60
CA GLN A 9 -46.20 -23.66 11.26
C GLN A 9 -45.10 -23.38 12.30
N ILE A 10 -43.91 -23.93 12.07
CA ILE A 10 -42.73 -23.62 12.89
C ILE A 10 -42.24 -22.23 12.49
N ARG A 11 -42.49 -21.22 13.34
CA ARG A 11 -41.92 -19.87 13.19
C ARG A 11 -40.41 -19.95 13.36
N VAL A 12 -39.68 -19.90 12.24
CA VAL A 12 -38.22 -19.76 12.23
C VAL A 12 -37.88 -18.33 12.70
N ILE A 13 -37.63 -18.18 14.00
CA ILE A 13 -37.07 -16.96 14.57
C ILE A 13 -35.60 -16.93 14.18
N ARG A 14 -35.23 -16.01 13.28
CA ARG A 14 -33.82 -15.74 12.97
C ARG A 14 -33.13 -15.39 14.30
N PRO A 15 -32.03 -16.07 14.69
CA PRO A 15 -31.36 -15.74 15.95
C PRO A 15 -31.06 -14.23 15.94
N PRO A 16 -31.44 -13.48 16.98
CA PRO A 16 -31.18 -12.06 17.04
C PRO A 16 -29.71 -11.82 16.75
N ASN A 17 -29.43 -11.02 15.72
CA ASN A 17 -28.08 -10.81 15.23
C ASN A 17 -27.30 -9.92 16.21
N TYR A 18 -26.77 -10.53 17.28
CA TYR A 18 -25.94 -9.86 18.28
C TYR A 18 -24.63 -9.33 17.68
N ALA A 19 -24.22 -9.77 16.50
CA ALA A 19 -23.03 -9.26 15.83
C ALA A 19 -23.18 -7.77 15.50
N GLY A 20 -24.38 -7.27 15.18
CA GLY A 20 -24.60 -5.86 14.89
C GLY A 20 -24.36 -4.96 16.12
N PRO A 21 -25.07 -5.17 17.25
CA PRO A 21 -24.86 -4.43 18.48
C PRO A 21 -23.47 -4.63 19.09
N LEU A 22 -22.89 -5.83 18.97
CA LEU A 22 -21.55 -6.12 19.49
C LEU A 22 -20.46 -5.44 18.66
N LEU A 23 -20.59 -5.43 17.33
CA LEU A 23 -19.71 -4.66 16.45
C LEU A 23 -19.86 -3.16 16.70
N LEU A 24 -21.09 -2.67 16.90
CA LEU A 24 -21.37 -1.27 17.23
C LEU A 24 -20.75 -0.88 18.59
N GLY A 25 -20.89 -1.74 19.60
CA GLY A 25 -20.29 -1.54 20.92
C GLY A 25 -18.77 -1.56 20.85
N LEU A 26 -18.18 -2.45 20.06
CA LEU A 26 -16.74 -2.47 19.81
C LEU A 26 -16.29 -1.23 19.04
N LEU A 27 -17.07 -0.76 18.06
CA LEU A 27 -16.82 0.48 17.33
C LEU A 27 -16.83 1.69 18.25
N LEU A 28 -17.84 1.79 19.13
CA LEU A 28 -17.96 2.85 20.11
C LEU A 28 -16.87 2.78 21.19
N ALA A 29 -16.46 1.59 21.61
CA ALA A 29 -15.35 1.40 22.54
C ALA A 29 -14.01 1.77 21.89
N VAL A 30 -13.81 1.47 20.61
CA VAL A 30 -12.63 1.88 19.84
C VAL A 30 -12.64 3.40 19.62
N ILE A 31 -13.78 3.98 19.24
CA ILE A 31 -13.91 5.45 19.08
C ILE A 31 -13.70 6.15 20.41
N GLY A 32 -14.28 5.64 21.50
CA GLY A 32 -14.16 6.19 22.86
C GLY A 32 -12.75 6.04 23.42
N GLY A 33 -12.11 4.88 23.24
CA GLY A 33 -10.72 4.63 23.61
C GLY A 33 -9.76 5.49 22.80
N MET A 34 -9.99 5.61 21.50
CA MET A 34 -9.22 6.48 20.62
C MET A 34 -9.42 7.95 20.97
N ALA A 35 -10.64 8.39 21.33
CA ALA A 35 -10.97 9.74 21.81
C ALA A 35 -10.33 10.05 23.18
N TYR A 36 -10.25 9.06 24.07
CA TYR A 36 -9.62 9.16 25.39
C TYR A 36 -8.10 9.30 25.27
N LEU A 37 -7.46 8.46 24.45
CA LEU A 37 -6.05 8.62 24.06
C LEU A 37 -5.83 9.94 23.30
N ARG A 38 -6.82 10.40 22.50
CA ARG A 38 -6.79 11.67 21.76
C ARG A 38 -6.66 12.88 22.65
N ARG A 39 -7.30 12.89 23.84
CA ARG A 39 -7.35 14.07 24.70
C ARG A 39 -5.98 14.48 25.26
N HIS A 40 -5.04 13.53 25.31
CA HIS A 40 -3.67 13.76 25.78
C HIS A 40 -2.68 14.07 24.64
N ASN A 41 -2.95 13.66 23.39
CA ASN A 41 -2.03 13.77 22.25
C ASN A 41 -2.58 14.62 21.08
N LEU A 42 -3.27 15.73 21.36
CA LEU A 42 -3.80 16.61 20.29
C LEU A 42 -2.70 17.32 19.48
N GLU A 43 -1.46 17.39 19.97
CA GLU A 43 -0.33 17.99 19.24
C GLU A 43 -0.05 17.29 17.90
N PHE A 44 -0.23 15.96 17.84
CA PHE A 44 -0.03 15.17 16.62
C PHE A 44 -1.06 15.53 15.52
N LEU A 45 -2.30 15.84 15.91
CA LEU A 45 -3.39 16.20 15.00
C LEU A 45 -3.30 17.62 14.45
N PHE A 46 -2.59 18.53 15.12
CA PHE A 46 -2.33 19.88 14.61
C PHE A 46 -0.98 20.00 13.89
N SER A 47 -0.11 18.99 13.97
CA SER A 47 1.18 18.98 13.28
C SER A 47 1.02 18.85 11.77
N LYS A 48 1.46 19.88 11.02
CA LYS A 48 1.45 19.89 9.55
C LYS A 48 2.28 18.74 8.95
N ASN A 49 3.36 18.33 9.63
CA ASN A 49 4.24 17.24 9.16
C ASN A 49 3.53 15.89 9.17
N VAL A 50 2.67 15.66 10.16
CA VAL A 50 1.86 14.43 10.26
C VAL A 50 0.86 14.36 9.11
N TRP A 51 0.17 15.46 8.81
CA TRP A 51 -0.75 15.54 7.69
C TRP A 51 -0.05 15.44 6.34
N ALA A 52 1.13 16.05 6.19
CA ALA A 52 1.94 15.92 4.99
C ALA A 52 2.38 14.46 4.78
N PHE A 53 2.84 13.79 5.83
CA PHE A 53 3.26 12.39 5.77
C PHE A 53 2.09 11.44 5.50
N SER A 54 0.93 11.66 6.12
CA SER A 54 -0.25 10.84 5.90
C SER A 54 -0.81 11.00 4.48
N ALA A 55 -0.85 12.24 3.96
CA ALA A 55 -1.24 12.51 2.58
C ALA A 55 -0.27 11.86 1.60
N LEU A 56 1.04 11.94 1.85
CA LEU A 56 2.07 11.31 1.03
C LEU A 56 1.91 9.78 1.01
N CYS A 57 1.72 9.16 2.18
CA CYS A 57 1.44 7.72 2.26
C CYS A 57 0.17 7.34 1.47
N PHE A 58 -0.90 8.12 1.59
CA PHE A 58 -2.15 7.86 0.87
C PHE A 58 -1.95 7.92 -0.65
N VAL A 59 -1.28 8.95 -1.16
CA VAL A 59 -0.98 9.09 -2.60
C VAL A 59 -0.16 7.90 -3.10
N LEU A 60 0.88 7.48 -2.37
CA LEU A 60 1.71 6.32 -2.75
C LEU A 60 0.90 5.02 -2.84
N ILE A 61 0.03 4.78 -1.86
CA ILE A 61 -0.85 3.59 -1.84
C ILE A 61 -1.78 3.61 -3.05
N MET A 62 -2.38 4.75 -3.35
CA MET A 62 -3.32 4.88 -4.47
C MET A 62 -2.63 4.76 -5.83
N THR A 63 -1.42 5.31 -6.00
CA THR A 63 -0.67 5.21 -7.27
C THR A 63 -0.12 3.81 -7.53
N SER A 64 0.08 2.98 -6.50
CA SER A 64 0.59 1.61 -6.64
C SER A 64 -0.41 0.59 -7.21
N GLY A 65 -1.70 0.94 -7.33
CA GLY A 65 -2.73 0.07 -7.90
C GLY A 65 -3.51 -0.78 -6.89
N GLN A 66 -3.54 -0.41 -5.60
CA GLN A 66 -4.29 -1.16 -4.57
C GLN A 66 -5.80 -1.28 -4.85
N MET A 67 -6.39 -0.29 -5.53
CA MET A 67 -7.81 -0.37 -5.93
C MET A 67 -8.06 -1.48 -6.96
N TRP A 68 -7.10 -1.76 -7.86
CA TRP A 68 -7.20 -2.88 -8.79
C TRP A 68 -7.23 -4.21 -8.05
N ASN A 69 -6.37 -4.36 -7.04
CA ASN A 69 -6.36 -5.55 -6.17
C ASN A 69 -7.70 -5.72 -5.46
N HIS A 70 -8.30 -4.63 -4.98
CA HIS A 70 -9.58 -4.68 -4.27
C HIS A 70 -10.75 -5.09 -5.17
N ILE A 71 -10.80 -4.59 -6.41
CA ILE A 71 -11.90 -4.87 -7.35
C ILE A 71 -11.77 -6.29 -7.95
N ARG A 72 -10.56 -6.69 -8.33
CA ARG A 72 -10.36 -7.95 -9.07
C ARG A 72 -9.96 -9.13 -8.18
N GLY A 73 -9.46 -8.89 -6.98
CA GLY A 73 -9.00 -9.93 -6.05
C GLY A 73 -7.98 -10.91 -6.67
N PRO A 74 -6.92 -10.45 -7.36
CA PRO A 74 -5.95 -11.36 -7.97
C PRO A 74 -5.22 -12.20 -6.90
N PRO A 75 -4.77 -13.42 -7.22
CA PRO A 75 -3.99 -14.24 -6.30
C PRO A 75 -2.67 -13.54 -5.93
N TYR A 76 -2.18 -13.76 -4.70
CA TYR A 76 -0.97 -13.09 -4.20
C TYR A 76 0.30 -13.47 -4.99
N ALA A 77 0.36 -14.72 -5.48
CA ALA A 77 1.37 -15.22 -6.41
C ALA A 77 0.79 -16.42 -7.18
N HIS A 78 1.25 -16.66 -8.42
CA HIS A 78 0.93 -17.88 -9.15
C HIS A 78 2.04 -18.90 -8.95
N LYS A 79 1.72 -20.05 -8.35
CA LYS A 79 2.61 -21.21 -8.34
C LYS A 79 2.41 -21.96 -9.65
N ASN A 80 3.46 -22.07 -10.47
CA ASN A 80 3.39 -22.84 -11.71
C ASN A 80 3.26 -24.34 -11.37
N PRO A 81 2.14 -25.03 -11.73
CA PRO A 81 1.90 -26.43 -11.34
C PRO A 81 2.92 -27.43 -11.89
N SER A 82 3.62 -27.09 -12.97
CA SER A 82 4.54 -28.01 -13.66
C SER A 82 6.02 -27.81 -13.29
N THR A 83 6.40 -26.70 -12.66
CA THR A 83 7.80 -26.39 -12.33
C THR A 83 8.04 -25.96 -10.88
N GLY A 84 7.00 -25.79 -10.07
CA GLY A 84 7.12 -25.45 -8.65
C GLY A 84 7.69 -24.06 -8.35
N GLN A 85 8.06 -23.29 -9.38
CA GLN A 85 8.58 -21.94 -9.22
C GLN A 85 7.44 -20.95 -8.99
N VAL A 86 7.59 -20.13 -7.94
CA VAL A 86 6.67 -19.05 -7.60
C VAL A 86 6.99 -17.87 -8.49
N SER A 87 6.19 -17.62 -9.52
CA SER A 87 6.36 -16.41 -10.34
C SER A 87 5.68 -15.25 -9.64
N TYR A 88 6.47 -14.35 -9.06
CA TYR A 88 5.99 -13.13 -8.41
C TYR A 88 5.65 -12.01 -9.40
N ILE A 89 6.00 -12.19 -10.68
CA ILE A 89 5.76 -11.22 -11.76
C ILE A 89 4.85 -11.88 -12.80
N HIS A 90 3.75 -11.20 -13.16
CA HIS A 90 2.85 -11.66 -14.22
C HIS A 90 3.40 -11.20 -15.57
N GLY A 91 3.64 -12.13 -16.50
CA GLY A 91 4.17 -11.82 -17.83
C GLY A 91 3.19 -11.11 -18.78
N SER A 92 2.04 -10.64 -18.28
CA SER A 92 1.03 -9.93 -19.06
C SER A 92 0.85 -8.51 -18.53
N SER A 93 0.78 -7.52 -19.42
CA SER A 93 0.60 -6.11 -19.08
C SER A 93 -0.78 -5.78 -18.51
N GLN A 94 -1.78 -6.66 -18.68
CA GLN A 94 -3.15 -6.46 -18.18
C GLN A 94 -3.42 -7.09 -16.81
N ALA A 95 -2.54 -7.95 -16.33
CA ALA A 95 -2.68 -8.64 -15.05
C ALA A 95 -1.60 -8.17 -14.07
N GLN A 96 -2.00 -7.99 -12.82
CA GLN A 96 -1.13 -7.50 -11.76
C GLN A 96 -1.32 -8.38 -10.52
N PHE A 97 -0.21 -8.85 -9.94
CA PHE A 97 -0.25 -9.57 -8.67
C PHE A 97 -0.21 -8.60 -7.49
N VAL A 98 -0.73 -9.05 -6.34
CA VAL A 98 -0.67 -8.26 -5.10
C VAL A 98 0.77 -8.02 -4.67
N ALA A 99 1.68 -8.98 -4.87
CA ALA A 99 3.10 -8.81 -4.61
C ALA A 99 3.73 -7.70 -5.48
N GLU A 100 3.32 -7.58 -6.75
CA GLU A 100 3.83 -6.53 -7.65
C GLU A 100 3.42 -5.13 -7.19
N THR A 101 2.19 -4.94 -6.70
CA THR A 101 1.78 -3.63 -6.18
C THR A 101 2.61 -3.21 -4.97
N HIS A 102 3.02 -4.15 -4.13
CA HIS A 102 3.84 -3.86 -2.94
C HIS A 102 5.27 -3.49 -3.33
N ILE A 103 5.85 -4.16 -4.33
CA ILE A 103 7.17 -3.84 -4.87
C ILE A 103 7.15 -2.44 -5.51
N VAL A 104 6.14 -2.15 -6.34
CA VAL A 104 5.98 -0.84 -6.99
C VAL A 104 5.74 0.27 -5.97
N LEU A 105 4.97 0.00 -4.91
CA LEU A 105 4.78 0.91 -3.79
C LEU A 105 6.11 1.24 -3.12
N LEU A 106 6.91 0.22 -2.79
CA LEU A 106 8.20 0.39 -2.11
C LEU A 106 9.17 1.21 -2.97
N PHE A 107 9.24 0.94 -4.27
CA PHE A 107 10.12 1.68 -5.18
C PHE A 107 9.68 3.14 -5.36
N ASN A 108 8.38 3.41 -5.54
CA ASN A 108 7.89 4.79 -5.59
C ASN A 108 8.11 5.54 -4.28
N ALA A 109 7.93 4.87 -3.13
CA ALA A 109 8.22 5.43 -1.82
C ALA A 109 9.70 5.78 -1.68
N ALA A 110 10.59 4.88 -2.08
CA ALA A 110 12.03 5.10 -2.06
C ALA A 110 12.43 6.29 -2.93
N VAL A 111 11.98 6.36 -4.19
CA VAL A 111 12.25 7.50 -5.08
C VAL A 111 11.75 8.81 -4.47
N THR A 112 10.54 8.82 -3.92
CA THR A 112 9.97 10.01 -3.26
C THR A 112 10.81 10.43 -2.06
N MET A 113 11.26 9.49 -1.21
CA MET A 113 12.17 9.79 -0.11
C MET A 113 13.51 10.35 -0.59
N GLY A 114 14.07 9.82 -1.67
CA GLY A 114 15.31 10.33 -2.27
C GLY A 114 15.18 11.79 -2.72
N ILE A 115 14.04 12.16 -3.31
CA ILE A 115 13.73 13.55 -3.69
C ILE A 115 13.54 14.44 -2.46
N VAL A 116 12.80 13.98 -1.44
CA VAL A 116 12.60 14.75 -0.20
C VAL A 116 13.93 15.02 0.51
N LEU A 117 14.80 14.00 0.61
CA LEU A 117 16.14 14.15 1.17
C LEU A 117 16.99 15.15 0.38
N LEU A 118 16.85 15.19 -0.95
CA LEU A 118 17.53 16.18 -1.79
C LEU A 118 17.05 17.61 -1.53
N CYS A 119 15.74 17.81 -1.43
CA CYS A 119 15.16 19.12 -1.10
C CYS A 119 15.55 19.58 0.31
N GLU A 120 15.56 18.65 1.27
CA GLU A 120 15.97 18.93 2.64
C GLU A 120 17.47 19.26 2.70
N ALA A 121 18.32 18.52 1.99
CA ALA A 121 19.74 18.83 1.90
C ALA A 121 20.00 20.21 1.24
N ALA A 122 19.19 20.62 0.28
CA ALA A 122 19.32 21.92 -0.38
C ALA A 122 18.89 23.10 0.53
N THR A 123 17.88 22.89 1.37
CA THR A 123 17.29 23.93 2.23
C THR A 123 17.96 24.02 3.61
N SER A 124 18.59 22.93 4.07
CA SER A 124 19.14 22.85 5.43
C SER A 124 20.51 23.52 5.57
N ASP A 125 20.65 24.40 6.57
CA ASP A 125 21.93 24.97 7.01
C ASP A 125 22.72 24.01 7.92
N ILE A 126 22.78 22.74 7.53
CA ILE A 126 23.61 21.75 8.22
C ILE A 126 25.05 21.87 7.71
N ASP A 127 26.01 21.52 8.56
CA ASP A 127 27.44 21.42 8.24
C ASP A 127 27.70 20.83 6.84
N ILE A 128 28.63 21.44 6.11
CA ILE A 128 28.93 21.16 4.69
C ILE A 128 29.18 19.67 4.44
N GLY A 129 29.82 18.98 5.38
CA GLY A 129 30.08 17.55 5.26
C GLY A 129 28.80 16.72 5.22
N LYS A 130 27.89 16.94 6.18
CA LYS A 130 26.62 16.21 6.28
C LYS A 130 25.68 16.56 5.12
N ARG A 131 25.64 17.83 4.71
CA ARG A 131 24.84 18.27 3.56
C ARG A 131 25.26 17.58 2.26
N LYS A 132 26.58 17.47 2.01
CA LYS A 132 27.10 16.73 0.85
C LYS A 132 26.70 15.26 0.88
N ILE A 133 26.83 14.60 2.04
CA ILE A 133 26.46 13.19 2.17
C ILE A 133 24.97 12.98 1.88
N MET A 134 24.09 13.83 2.42
CA MET A 134 22.64 13.72 2.16
C MET A 134 22.30 13.95 0.68
N CYS A 135 22.94 14.92 0.03
CA CYS A 135 22.73 15.17 -1.40
C CYS A 135 23.20 13.98 -2.27
N VAL A 136 24.41 13.47 -2.02
CA VAL A 136 24.94 12.31 -2.76
C VAL A 136 24.09 11.06 -2.51
N ALA A 137 23.68 10.84 -1.25
CA ALA A 137 22.80 9.73 -0.90
C ALA A 137 21.44 9.85 -1.60
N GLY A 138 20.84 11.04 -1.63
CA GLY A 138 19.57 11.29 -2.31
C GLY A 138 19.65 11.05 -3.82
N ILE A 139 20.69 11.55 -4.49
CA ILE A 139 20.92 11.30 -5.92
C ILE A 139 21.08 9.80 -6.20
N GLY A 140 21.94 9.12 -5.43
CA GLY A 140 22.19 7.69 -5.60
C GLY A 140 20.92 6.86 -5.40
N LEU A 141 20.11 7.21 -4.39
CA LEU A 141 18.85 6.53 -4.11
C LEU A 141 17.85 6.73 -5.25
N VAL A 142 17.64 7.98 -5.72
CA VAL A 142 16.75 8.25 -6.85
C VAL A 142 17.20 7.48 -8.09
N MET A 143 18.48 7.54 -8.46
CA MET A 143 18.99 6.86 -9.65
C MET A 143 18.82 5.34 -9.58
N LEU A 144 19.13 4.72 -8.44
CA LEU A 144 19.06 3.26 -8.27
C LEU A 144 17.62 2.76 -8.34
N PHE A 145 16.73 3.33 -7.53
CA PHE A 145 15.34 2.86 -7.46
C PHE A 145 14.55 3.20 -8.71
N PHE A 146 14.82 4.33 -9.35
CA PHE A 146 14.21 4.67 -10.65
C PHE A 146 14.67 3.71 -11.76
N SER A 147 15.94 3.29 -11.75
CA SER A 147 16.46 2.31 -12.70
C SER A 147 15.80 0.94 -12.53
N TRP A 148 15.61 0.48 -11.29
CA TRP A 148 14.89 -0.77 -11.02
C TRP A 148 13.42 -0.71 -11.42
N LEU A 149 12.75 0.42 -11.19
CA LEU A 149 11.36 0.62 -11.61
C LEU A 149 11.23 0.52 -13.15
N LEU A 150 12.13 1.18 -13.89
CA LEU A 150 12.17 1.08 -15.35
C LEU A 150 12.48 -0.34 -15.85
N SER A 151 13.38 -1.06 -15.17
CA SER A 151 13.71 -2.45 -15.52
C SER A 151 12.50 -3.37 -15.39
N ILE A 152 11.74 -3.28 -14.28
CA ILE A 152 10.49 -4.05 -14.12
C ILE A 152 9.45 -3.64 -15.17
N PHE A 153 9.33 -2.35 -15.46
CA PHE A 153 8.39 -1.86 -16.47
C PHE A 153 8.71 -2.44 -17.86
N ARG A 154 9.99 -2.44 -18.25
CA ARG A 154 10.47 -3.01 -19.50
C ARG A 154 10.27 -4.52 -19.57
N ALA A 155 10.51 -5.24 -18.47
CA ALA A 155 10.26 -6.69 -18.40
C ALA A 155 8.77 -7.03 -18.66
N LYS A 156 7.85 -6.13 -18.28
CA LYS A 156 6.41 -6.29 -18.56
C LYS A 156 5.97 -5.75 -19.92
N TYR A 157 6.72 -4.81 -20.49
CA TYR A 157 6.49 -4.21 -21.82
C TYR A 157 7.69 -4.44 -22.75
N HIS A 158 7.67 -5.58 -23.46
CA HIS A 158 8.72 -5.99 -24.40
C HIS A 158 9.02 -4.97 -25.54
N GLY A 159 8.11 -4.03 -25.80
CA GLY A 159 8.29 -2.96 -26.79
C GLY A 159 8.98 -1.70 -26.27
N TYR A 160 9.38 -1.61 -25.00
CA TYR A 160 9.99 -0.40 -24.44
C TYR A 160 11.51 -0.38 -24.65
N PRO A 161 12.06 0.55 -25.47
CA PRO A 161 13.46 0.52 -25.87
C PRO A 161 14.43 1.26 -24.94
N TYR A 162 13.94 2.00 -23.93
CA TYR A 162 14.77 2.86 -23.08
C TYR A 162 15.12 2.17 -21.75
N SER A 163 16.42 2.17 -21.41
CA SER A 163 16.96 1.76 -20.10
C SER A 163 17.85 2.88 -19.57
N PHE A 164 17.76 3.18 -18.28
CA PHE A 164 18.53 4.27 -17.67
C PHE A 164 19.92 3.82 -17.21
N LEU A 165 20.02 2.73 -16.42
CA LEU A 165 21.30 2.34 -15.79
C LEU A 165 21.51 0.83 -15.64
N MET A 166 20.45 0.03 -15.44
CA MET A 166 20.50 -1.42 -15.56
C MET A 166 19.59 -1.90 -16.69
N SER A 167 20.14 -2.82 -17.49
CA SER A 167 19.45 -3.55 -18.55
C SER A 167 18.40 -4.49 -17.98
#